data_AF-A0A8T4WC88-F1
#
_entry.id   AF-A0A8T4WC88-F1
#
_cell.length_a   1.000
_cell.length_b   1.000
_cell.length_c   1.000
_cell.angle_alpha   90.00
_cell.angle_beta   90.00
_cell.angle_gamma   90.00
#
_symmetry.space_group_name_H-M   'P 1'
#
loop_
_entity.id
_entity.type
_entity.pdbx_description
1 polymer ?
#
loop_
_entity_poly.entity_id
_entity_poly.type
_entity_poly.pdbx_seq_one_letter_code
_entity_poly.pdbx_strand_id
1 'polypeptide(L)'
;MGIIFPFSELWTGLWRPIENEFLAGIILTAEFFIFCLGVGIFLKSLSELVREQSKEHRLVTSGLYQRVRHPQHLGIALALLPIALVNPSYSVGWMGIRPGDIFAWSFVTFLLLIVSELEEVKLASKFGDEYQQYCRSTPFFIPWKLPFRITLNINQLEKGKPGRYILGFAAYWCIMVAALLPFTFVNLVWAL
;
A
#
# COMPACT_ATOMS: atom_id res chain seq x y z
N MET A 1 -11.29 31.58 -10.69
CA MET A 1 -10.81 30.19 -10.53
C MET A 1 -9.66 30.20 -9.55
N GLY A 2 -9.79 29.55 -8.39
CA GLY A 2 -8.67 29.31 -7.48
C GLY A 2 -8.09 27.92 -7.73
N ILE A 3 -6.79 27.74 -7.46
CA ILE A 3 -6.14 26.42 -7.52
C ILE A 3 -6.36 25.75 -6.16
N ILE A 4 -7.12 24.66 -6.12
CA ILE A 4 -7.29 23.85 -4.92
C ILE A 4 -6.66 22.49 -5.20
N PHE A 5 -5.62 22.16 -4.44
CA PHE A 5 -4.97 20.86 -4.57
C PHE A 5 -5.91 19.74 -4.11
N PRO A 6 -5.93 18.57 -4.77
CA PRO A 6 -6.77 17.41 -4.43
C PRO A 6 -6.43 16.76 -3.08
N PHE A 7 -5.41 17.28 -2.40
CA PHE A 7 -4.98 16.89 -1.05
C PHE A 7 -5.47 17.86 0.04
N SER A 8 -6.03 19.01 -0.34
CA SER A 8 -6.47 20.01 0.62
C SER A 8 -7.82 19.64 1.23
N GLU A 9 -8.03 19.99 2.50
CA GLU A 9 -9.32 19.78 3.17
C GLU A 9 -10.46 20.60 2.54
N LEU A 10 -10.10 21.66 1.82
CA LEU A 10 -11.02 22.52 1.07
C LEU A 10 -11.39 21.95 -0.31
N TRP A 11 -10.77 20.85 -0.75
CA TRP A 11 -11.06 20.24 -2.05
C TRP A 11 -12.40 19.56 -2.02
N THR A 12 -13.41 20.12 -2.69
CA THR A 12 -14.81 19.62 -2.71
C THR A 12 -15.23 18.93 -4.02
N GLY A 13 -14.29 18.69 -4.95
CA GLY A 13 -14.60 18.36 -6.35
C GLY A 13 -15.40 17.09 -6.61
N LEU A 14 -14.98 15.95 -6.05
CA LEU A 14 -15.67 14.66 -6.20
C LEU A 14 -16.18 14.14 -4.86
N TRP A 15 -16.71 15.03 -4.02
CA TRP A 15 -17.46 14.58 -2.85
C TRP A 15 -18.79 14.08 -3.33
N ARG A 16 -18.91 12.75 -3.49
CA ARG A 16 -20.22 12.14 -3.54
C ARG A 16 -20.68 11.94 -2.10
N PRO A 17 -21.66 12.72 -1.63
CA PRO A 17 -22.16 12.56 -0.27
C PRO A 17 -22.76 11.17 -0.17
N ILE A 18 -22.43 10.45 0.89
CA ILE A 18 -23.23 9.28 1.26
C ILE A 18 -24.48 9.83 1.96
N GLU A 19 -25.52 10.11 1.18
CA GLU A 19 -26.79 10.66 1.68
C GLU A 19 -27.53 9.69 2.62
N ASN A 20 -27.23 8.40 2.50
CA ASN A 20 -27.86 7.34 3.28
C ASN A 20 -26.99 6.98 4.51
N GLU A 21 -27.41 7.42 5.69
CA GLU A 21 -26.74 7.15 6.97
C GLU A 21 -26.56 5.65 7.25
N PHE A 22 -27.50 4.81 6.84
CA PHE A 22 -27.40 3.36 7.00
C PHE A 22 -26.29 2.78 6.11
N LEU A 23 -26.18 3.24 4.86
CA LEU A 23 -25.11 2.84 3.96
C LEU A 23 -23.74 3.33 4.46
N ALA A 24 -23.68 4.56 4.98
CA ALA A 24 -22.49 5.11 5.61
C ALA A 24 -22.04 4.26 6.82
N GLY A 25 -22.99 3.85 7.66
CA GLY A 25 -22.71 2.98 8.81
C GLY A 25 -22.15 1.61 8.38
N ILE A 26 -22.69 1.00 7.32
CA ILE A 26 -22.17 -0.26 6.77
C ILE A 26 -20.73 -0.08 6.26
N ILE A 27 -20.47 0.99 5.51
CA ILE A 27 -19.15 1.25 4.93
C ILE A 27 -18.11 1.49 6.04
N LEU A 28 -18.42 2.34 7.02
CA LEU A 28 -17.54 2.59 8.16
C LEU A 28 -17.24 1.33 8.96
N THR A 29 -18.26 0.49 9.15
CA THR A 29 -18.10 -0.77 9.85
C THR A 29 -17.16 -1.69 9.07
N ALA A 30 -17.35 -1.82 7.75
CA ALA A 30 -16.48 -2.60 6.89
C ALA A 30 -15.03 -2.07 6.90
N GLU A 31 -14.85 -0.75 6.81
CA GLU A 31 -13.57 -0.07 6.91
C GLU A 31 -12.85 -0.35 8.23
N PHE A 32 -13.57 -0.29 9.35
CA PHE A 32 -13.04 -0.64 10.66
C PHE A 32 -12.55 -2.09 10.71
N PHE A 33 -13.33 -3.04 10.18
CA PHE A 33 -12.91 -4.44 10.12
C PHE A 33 -11.68 -4.65 9.23
N ILE A 34 -11.61 -3.98 8.08
CA ILE A 34 -10.43 -4.04 7.20
C ILE A 34 -9.20 -3.44 7.90
N PHE A 35 -9.37 -2.31 8.60
CA PHE A 35 -8.31 -1.67 9.38
C PHE A 35 -7.78 -2.62 10.47
N CYS A 36 -8.67 -3.18 11.28
CA CYS A 36 -8.31 -4.14 12.32
C CYS A 36 -7.63 -5.39 11.75
N LEU A 37 -8.08 -5.88 10.60
CA LEU A 37 -7.45 -7.00 9.90
C LEU A 37 -6.02 -6.64 9.47
N GLY A 38 -5.82 -5.48 8.84
CA GLY A 38 -4.51 -4.99 8.43
C GLY A 38 -3.54 -4.85 9.60
N VAL A 39 -3.99 -4.21 10.70
CA VAL A 39 -3.23 -4.09 11.95
C VAL A 39 -2.93 -5.46 12.56
N GLY A 40 -3.89 -6.37 12.59
CA GLY A 40 -3.71 -7.72 13.11
C GLY A 40 -2.66 -8.53 12.33
N ILE A 41 -2.68 -8.43 10.99
CA ILE A 41 -1.66 -9.04 10.13
C ILE A 41 -0.29 -8.43 10.42
N PHE A 42 -0.20 -7.09 10.48
CA PHE A 42 1.04 -6.39 10.77
C PHE A 42 1.62 -6.80 12.13
N LEU A 43 0.86 -6.69 13.22
CA LEU A 43 1.32 -7.01 14.56
C LEU A 43 1.73 -8.48 14.69
N LYS A 44 0.96 -9.40 14.11
CA LYS A 44 1.30 -10.82 14.12
C LYS A 44 2.58 -11.09 13.34
N SER A 45 2.73 -10.51 12.15
CA SER A 45 3.93 -10.69 11.33
C SER A 45 5.19 -10.10 11.96
N LEU A 46 5.07 -8.95 12.63
CA LEU A 46 6.16 -8.33 13.37
C LEU A 46 6.55 -9.17 14.58
N SER A 47 5.56 -9.69 15.32
CA SER A 47 5.79 -10.57 16.47
C SER A 47 6.48 -11.88 16.06
N GLU A 48 6.07 -12.48 14.94
CA GLU A 48 6.73 -13.66 14.36
C GLU A 48 8.18 -13.32 13.95
N LEU A 49 8.40 -12.20 13.25
CA LEU A 49 9.73 -11.78 12.82
C LEU A 49 10.68 -11.57 14.01
N VAL A 50 10.26 -10.80 15.01
CA VAL A 50 11.07 -10.49 16.21
C VAL A 50 11.38 -11.75 17.01
N ARG A 51 10.38 -12.63 17.18
CA ARG A 51 10.55 -13.87 17.95
C ARG A 51 11.53 -14.82 17.29
N GLU A 52 11.44 -15.00 15.98
CA GLU A 52 12.35 -15.90 15.26
C GLU A 52 13.76 -15.31 15.16
N GLN A 53 13.91 -14.00 14.91
CA GLN A 53 15.23 -13.35 14.91
C GLN A 53 15.94 -13.40 16.27
N SER A 54 15.18 -13.38 17.38
CA SER A 54 15.76 -13.50 18.71
C SER A 54 16.27 -14.91 19.03
N LYS A 55 15.77 -15.95 18.36
CA LYS A 55 16.10 -17.35 18.69
C LYS A 55 17.32 -17.82 17.91
N GLU A 56 17.35 -17.61 16.61
CA GLU A 56 18.46 -17.96 15.74
C GLU A 56 18.44 -17.03 14.52
N HIS A 57 19.62 -16.68 13.96
CA HIS A 57 19.73 -15.83 12.75
C HIS A 57 19.26 -16.55 11.46
N ARG A 58 18.20 -17.36 11.54
CA ARG A 58 17.65 -18.20 10.47
C ARG A 58 16.57 -17.46 9.67
N LEU A 59 16.28 -17.97 8.48
CA LEU A 59 15.25 -17.43 7.61
C LEU A 59 13.85 -17.73 8.18
N VAL A 60 13.04 -16.69 8.38
CA VAL A 60 11.66 -16.81 8.88
C VAL A 60 10.75 -17.24 7.74
N THR A 61 10.28 -18.49 7.79
CA THR A 61 9.42 -19.09 6.74
C THR A 61 8.12 -19.69 7.28
N SER A 62 7.86 -19.55 8.58
CA SER A 62 6.69 -20.10 9.28
C SER A 62 5.57 -19.07 9.46
N GLY A 63 4.38 -19.53 9.85
CA GLY A 63 3.26 -18.64 10.18
C GLY A 63 2.74 -17.85 8.96
N LEU A 64 2.66 -16.53 9.08
CA LEU A 64 2.23 -15.66 7.98
C LEU A 64 3.25 -15.62 6.83
N TYR A 65 4.54 -15.79 7.13
CA TYR A 65 5.61 -15.83 6.14
C TYR A 65 5.51 -17.06 5.22
N GLN A 66 4.80 -18.11 5.62
CA GLN A 66 4.54 -19.24 4.71
C GLN A 66 3.57 -18.88 3.58
N ARG A 67 2.71 -17.87 3.77
CA ARG A 67 1.64 -17.51 2.82
C ARG A 67 2.04 -16.36 1.90
N VAL A 68 2.80 -15.41 2.41
CA VAL A 68 3.26 -14.21 1.69
C VAL A 68 4.65 -13.88 2.22
N ARG A 69 5.58 -13.44 1.36
CA ARG A 69 6.96 -13.15 1.77
C ARG A 69 7.08 -11.90 2.64
N HIS A 70 6.21 -10.92 2.42
CA HIS A 70 6.19 -9.63 3.12
C HIS A 70 4.84 -9.34 3.82
N PRO A 71 4.41 -10.18 4.79
CA PRO A 71 3.11 -10.04 5.43
C PRO A 71 2.99 -8.74 6.23
N GLN A 72 4.10 -8.21 6.77
CA GLN A 72 4.15 -6.92 7.45
C GLN A 72 3.76 -5.75 6.55
N HIS A 73 4.32 -5.71 5.34
CA HIS A 73 4.05 -4.67 4.36
C HIS A 73 2.63 -4.78 3.81
N LEU A 74 2.13 -6.00 3.62
CA LEU A 74 0.73 -6.25 3.29
C LEU A 74 -0.21 -5.73 4.41
N GLY A 75 0.11 -6.00 5.67
CA GLY A 75 -0.65 -5.52 6.82
C GLY A 75 -0.72 -3.99 6.88
N ILE A 76 0.41 -3.30 6.64
CA ILE A 76 0.46 -1.83 6.57
C ILE A 76 -0.41 -1.31 5.41
N ALA A 77 -0.26 -1.87 4.21
CA ALA A 77 -1.05 -1.45 3.05
C ALA A 77 -2.56 -1.65 3.29
N LEU A 78 -2.96 -2.76 3.92
CA LEU A 78 -4.36 -3.04 4.29
C LEU A 78 -4.87 -2.12 5.40
N ALA A 79 -4.04 -1.79 6.40
CA ALA A 79 -4.43 -0.87 7.47
C ALA A 79 -4.62 0.56 6.95
N LEU A 80 -3.83 0.99 5.98
CA LEU A 80 -3.95 2.33 5.38
C LEU A 80 -5.07 2.44 4.34
N LEU A 81 -5.54 1.31 3.79
CA LEU A 81 -6.54 1.31 2.72
C LEU A 81 -7.86 1.98 3.15
N PRO A 82 -8.49 1.63 4.29
CA PRO A 82 -9.71 2.29 4.74
C PRO A 82 -9.56 3.81 4.91
N ILE A 83 -8.41 4.25 5.41
CA ILE A 83 -8.09 5.68 5.59
C ILE A 83 -8.01 6.40 4.24
N ALA A 84 -7.79 5.68 3.14
CA ALA A 84 -7.76 6.26 1.79
C ALA A 84 -9.07 6.11 1.01
N LEU A 85 -10.01 5.31 1.51
CA LEU A 85 -11.28 5.05 0.84
C LEU A 85 -12.32 6.12 1.21
N VAL A 86 -12.92 6.05 2.39
CA VAL A 86 -13.94 7.04 2.81
C VAL A 86 -13.43 7.87 3.97
N ASN A 87 -13.24 9.16 3.71
CA ASN A 87 -12.82 10.11 4.74
C ASN A 87 -13.99 10.99 5.19
N PRO A 88 -14.20 11.15 6.52
CA PRO A 88 -15.08 12.18 7.03
C PRO A 88 -14.43 13.55 6.76
N SER A 89 -15.08 14.41 5.99
CA SER A 89 -14.65 15.80 5.91
C SER A 89 -15.11 16.55 7.16
N TYR A 90 -14.15 17.01 7.96
CA TYR A 90 -14.44 17.89 9.08
C TYR A 90 -15.02 19.24 8.63
N SER A 91 -14.65 19.73 7.43
CA SER A 91 -15.08 21.05 6.93
C SER A 91 -16.50 21.08 6.36
N VAL A 92 -17.00 19.98 5.81
CA VAL A 92 -18.33 19.90 5.19
C VAL A 92 -19.28 18.95 5.91
N GLY A 93 -18.82 18.21 6.93
CA GLY A 93 -19.62 17.27 7.72
C GLY A 93 -20.07 16.02 6.95
N TRP A 94 -19.52 15.80 5.75
CA TRP A 94 -19.97 14.80 4.78
C TRP A 94 -18.88 13.75 4.57
N MET A 95 -19.28 12.53 4.20
CA MET A 95 -18.38 11.39 3.94
C MET A 95 -18.16 11.21 2.44
N GLY A 96 -16.92 11.00 2.00
CA GLY A 96 -16.60 10.85 0.59
C GLY A 96 -15.18 10.36 0.31
N ILE A 97 -14.92 10.06 -0.97
CA ILE A 97 -13.63 9.57 -1.47
C ILE A 97 -12.85 10.75 -2.04
N ARG A 98 -11.62 10.99 -1.56
CA ARG A 98 -10.73 11.99 -2.14
C ARG A 98 -9.68 11.30 -3.01
N PRO A 99 -9.53 11.68 -4.29
CA PRO A 99 -8.49 11.13 -5.16
C PRO A 99 -7.07 11.31 -4.60
N GLY A 100 -6.83 12.38 -3.83
CA GLY A 100 -5.56 12.61 -3.14
C GLY A 100 -5.22 11.53 -2.10
N ASP A 101 -6.20 11.02 -1.36
CA ASP A 101 -5.96 10.00 -0.34
C ASP A 101 -5.66 8.64 -0.96
N ILE A 102 -6.38 8.29 -2.04
CA ILE A 102 -6.08 7.11 -2.87
C ILE A 102 -4.67 7.21 -3.43
N PHE A 103 -4.27 8.39 -3.91
CA PHE A 103 -2.91 8.62 -4.38
C PHE A 103 -1.89 8.40 -3.26
N ALA A 104 -2.08 9.00 -2.09
CA ALA A 104 -1.19 8.83 -0.94
C ALA A 104 -1.05 7.36 -0.53
N TRP A 105 -2.15 6.62 -0.48
CA TRP A 105 -2.13 5.18 -0.20
C TRP A 105 -1.38 4.38 -1.28
N SER A 106 -1.63 4.66 -2.56
CA SER A 106 -0.95 3.98 -3.66
C SER A 106 0.56 4.28 -3.66
N PHE A 107 0.94 5.49 -3.26
CA PHE A 107 2.32 5.92 -3.12
C PHE A 107 3.03 5.18 -2.00
N VAL A 108 2.42 5.12 -0.81
CA VAL A 108 2.96 4.33 0.31
C VAL A 108 3.07 2.87 -0.07
N THR A 109 2.05 2.29 -0.72
CA THR A 109 2.07 0.90 -1.18
C THR A 109 3.21 0.66 -2.18
N PHE A 110 3.45 1.58 -3.11
CA PHE A 110 4.57 1.51 -4.04
C PHE A 110 5.93 1.55 -3.33
N LEU A 111 6.09 2.42 -2.34
CA LEU A 111 7.31 2.46 -1.51
C LEU A 111 7.52 1.15 -0.75
N LEU A 112 6.45 0.57 -0.20
CA LEU A 112 6.51 -0.73 0.49
C LEU A 112 6.95 -1.85 -0.45
N LEU A 113 6.55 -1.82 -1.73
CA LEU A 113 7.04 -2.79 -2.73
C LEU A 113 8.55 -2.62 -2.96
N ILE A 114 9.04 -1.39 -3.09
CA ILE A 114 10.48 -1.12 -3.25
C ILE A 114 11.27 -1.60 -2.02
N VAL A 115 10.78 -1.27 -0.82
CA VAL A 115 11.42 -1.70 0.44
C VAL A 115 11.46 -3.22 0.52
N SER A 116 10.34 -3.89 0.19
CA SER A 116 10.26 -5.35 0.14
C SER A 116 11.27 -5.96 -0.82
N GLU A 117 11.45 -5.37 -2.01
CA GLU A 117 12.47 -5.84 -2.97
C GLU A 117 13.89 -5.68 -2.44
N LEU A 118 14.21 -4.54 -1.82
CA LEU A 118 15.53 -4.31 -1.22
C LEU A 118 15.81 -5.28 -0.06
N GLU A 119 14.78 -5.66 0.69
CA GLU A 119 14.88 -6.72 1.69
C GLU A 119 15.15 -8.08 1.04
N GLU A 120 14.50 -8.43 -0.08
CA GLU A 120 14.76 -9.69 -0.79
C GLU A 120 16.22 -9.80 -1.25
N VAL A 121 16.81 -8.69 -1.72
CA VAL A 121 18.22 -8.65 -2.12
C VAL A 121 19.13 -8.97 -0.94
N LYS A 122 18.90 -8.33 0.22
CA LYS A 122 19.68 -8.58 1.44
C LYS A 122 19.49 -10.00 1.97
N LEU A 123 18.28 -10.54 1.87
CA LEU A 123 17.99 -11.90 2.30
C LEU A 123 18.63 -12.92 1.36
N ALA A 124 18.61 -12.68 0.05
CA ALA A 124 19.26 -13.55 -0.92
C ALA A 124 20.78 -13.53 -0.78
N SER A 125 21.39 -12.37 -0.53
CA SER A 125 22.84 -12.27 -0.29
C SER A 125 23.25 -12.98 1.00
N LYS A 126 22.35 -13.03 2.00
CA LYS A 126 22.61 -13.64 3.32
C LYS A 126 22.35 -15.14 3.37
N PHE A 127 21.27 -15.61 2.72
CA PHE A 127 20.76 -16.98 2.84
C PHE A 127 20.86 -17.80 1.55
N GLY A 128 21.23 -17.19 0.42
CA GLY A 128 21.52 -17.88 -0.83
C GLY A 128 20.38 -18.80 -1.31
N ASP A 129 20.71 -20.08 -1.49
CA ASP A 129 19.80 -21.10 -2.04
C ASP A 129 18.58 -21.37 -1.16
N GLU A 130 18.72 -21.27 0.17
CA GLU A 130 17.59 -21.44 1.11
C GLU A 130 16.50 -20.40 0.83
N TYR A 131 16.91 -19.15 0.60
CA TYR A 131 15.98 -18.08 0.24
C TYR A 131 15.37 -18.27 -1.15
N GLN A 132 16.16 -18.73 -2.13
CA GLN A 132 15.62 -19.04 -3.45
C GLN A 132 14.55 -20.13 -3.41
N GLN A 133 14.75 -21.18 -2.58
CA GLN A 133 13.76 -22.24 -2.41
C GLN A 133 12.47 -21.68 -1.80
N TYR A 134 12.58 -20.83 -0.78
CA TYR A 134 11.46 -20.13 -0.18
C TYR A 134 10.70 -19.23 -1.19
N CYS A 135 11.41 -18.48 -2.04
CA CYS A 135 10.79 -17.66 -3.09
C CYS A 135 9.99 -18.49 -4.11
N ARG A 136 10.36 -19.76 -4.34
CA ARG A 136 9.64 -20.64 -5.27
C ARG A 136 8.31 -21.15 -4.71
N SER A 137 8.20 -21.28 -3.38
CA SER A 137 7.01 -21.76 -2.69
C SER A 137 6.05 -20.63 -2.28
N THR A 138 6.58 -19.44 -2.02
CA THR A 138 5.83 -18.37 -1.36
C THR A 138 5.70 -17.13 -2.26
N PRO A 139 4.48 -16.59 -2.46
CA PRO A 139 4.26 -15.40 -3.29
C PRO A 139 4.77 -14.12 -2.60
N PHE A 140 5.07 -13.09 -3.41
CA PHE A 140 5.68 -11.84 -2.95
C PHE A 140 4.78 -11.02 -1.99
N PHE A 141 3.57 -10.65 -2.44
CA PHE A 141 2.72 -9.68 -1.75
C PHE A 141 1.23 -10.10 -1.66
N ILE A 142 0.69 -10.74 -2.71
CA ILE A 142 -0.70 -11.19 -2.76
C ILE A 142 -0.74 -12.71 -2.55
N PRO A 143 -1.56 -13.23 -1.62
CA PRO A 143 -1.60 -14.66 -1.27
C PRO A 143 -2.20 -15.57 -2.36
N TRP A 144 -2.70 -14.99 -3.45
CA TRP A 144 -3.19 -15.73 -4.60
C TRP A 144 -2.06 -16.09 -5.56
N LYS A 145 -2.15 -17.30 -6.15
CA LYS A 145 -1.29 -17.74 -7.25
C LYS A 145 -1.67 -16.95 -8.50
N LEU A 146 -1.24 -15.69 -8.58
CA LEU A 146 -1.33 -14.94 -9.82
C LEU A 146 -0.51 -15.69 -10.90
N PRO A 147 -1.04 -15.87 -12.13
CA PRO A 147 -0.30 -16.52 -13.22
C PRO A 147 0.97 -15.74 -13.59
N PHE A 148 1.00 -14.44 -13.26
CA PHE A 148 2.20 -13.63 -13.23
C PHE A 148 3.00 -13.89 -11.97
N ARG A 149 3.88 -14.89 -12.01
CA ARG A 149 5.05 -14.90 -11.14
C ARG A 149 5.97 -13.79 -11.61
N ILE A 150 6.06 -12.71 -10.84
CA ILE A 150 7.21 -11.81 -10.92
C ILE A 150 8.38 -12.63 -10.39
N THR A 151 9.00 -13.41 -11.26
CA THR A 151 10.26 -14.09 -10.98
C THR A 151 11.31 -12.99 -10.98
N LEU A 152 11.45 -12.32 -9.84
CA LEU A 152 12.52 -11.36 -9.62
C LEU A 152 13.83 -12.13 -9.76
N ASN A 153 14.56 -11.87 -10.85
CA ASN A 153 15.90 -12.41 -11.02
C ASN A 153 16.81 -11.67 -10.04
N ILE A 154 17.02 -12.27 -8.86
CA ILE A 154 17.76 -11.68 -7.74
C ILE A 154 19.20 -11.31 -8.17
N ASN A 155 19.81 -12.11 -9.05
CA ASN A 155 21.12 -11.81 -9.62
C ASN A 155 21.13 -10.55 -10.50
N GLN A 156 19.97 -10.16 -11.07
CA GLN A 156 19.81 -8.88 -11.76
C GLN A 156 19.41 -7.73 -10.81
N LEU A 157 18.91 -8.02 -9.60
CA LEU A 157 18.63 -7.01 -8.58
C LEU A 157 19.91 -6.54 -7.88
N GLU A 158 20.80 -7.44 -7.48
CA GLU A 158 22.13 -7.07 -6.93
C GLU A 158 22.97 -6.29 -7.95
N LYS A 159 22.82 -6.61 -9.24
CA LYS A 159 23.49 -5.91 -10.35
C LYS A 159 22.65 -4.78 -10.96
N GLY A 160 21.47 -4.52 -10.39
CA GLY A 160 20.45 -3.65 -10.96
C GLY A 160 20.80 -2.18 -10.77
N LYS A 161 21.04 -1.46 -11.87
CA LYS A 161 21.19 0.00 -11.83
C LYS A 161 19.96 0.59 -11.11
N PRO A 162 20.13 1.44 -10.06
CA PRO A 162 19.02 2.04 -9.32
C PRO A 162 18.06 2.84 -10.24
N GLY A 163 18.53 3.20 -11.44
CA GLY A 163 17.75 3.86 -12.49
C GLY A 163 16.42 3.21 -12.85
N ARG A 164 16.24 1.88 -12.71
CA ARG A 164 14.92 1.28 -12.99
C ARG A 164 13.84 1.66 -11.97
N TYR A 165 14.24 1.83 -10.69
CA TYR A 165 13.33 2.25 -9.62
C TYR A 165 12.99 3.72 -9.78
N ILE A 166 13.99 4.53 -10.14
CA ILE A 166 13.82 5.95 -10.43
C ILE A 166 12.90 6.12 -11.65
N LEU A 167 13.11 5.33 -12.71
CA LEU A 167 12.27 5.37 -13.90
C LEU A 167 10.84 4.88 -13.61
N GLY A 168 10.69 3.79 -12.87
CA GLY A 168 9.38 3.28 -12.46
C GLY A 168 8.63 4.25 -11.54
N PHE A 169 9.34 4.85 -10.58
CA PHE A 169 8.82 5.91 -9.72
C PHE A 169 8.44 7.16 -10.52
N ALA A 170 9.29 7.59 -11.44
CA ALA A 170 9.01 8.75 -12.30
C ALA A 170 7.81 8.48 -13.22
N ALA A 171 7.72 7.30 -13.82
CA ALA A 171 6.58 6.89 -14.64
C ALA A 171 5.29 6.84 -13.80
N TYR A 172 5.33 6.21 -12.63
CA TYR A 172 4.22 6.19 -11.67
C TYR A 172 3.81 7.63 -11.30
N TRP A 173 4.76 8.50 -10.96
CA TRP A 173 4.50 9.88 -10.58
C TRP A 173 3.89 10.67 -11.75
N CYS A 174 4.41 10.53 -12.97
CA CYS A 174 3.87 11.17 -14.16
C CYS A 174 2.43 10.71 -14.46
N ILE A 175 2.17 9.40 -14.40
CA ILE A 175 0.82 8.83 -14.61
C ILE A 175 -0.15 9.38 -13.56
N MET A 176 0.28 9.41 -12.29
CA MET A 176 -0.57 9.86 -11.20
C MET A 176 -0.81 11.37 -11.22
N VAL A 177 0.21 12.18 -11.51
CA VAL A 177 0.05 13.63 -11.71
C VAL A 177 -0.90 13.89 -12.87
N ALA A 178 -0.74 13.20 -14.00
CA ALA A 178 -1.66 13.30 -15.12
C ALA A 178 -3.10 12.89 -14.74
N ALA A 179 -3.26 11.85 -13.92
CA ALA A 179 -4.56 11.41 -13.41
C ALA A 179 -5.20 12.38 -12.41
N LEU A 180 -4.39 13.11 -11.63
CA LEU A 180 -4.85 14.10 -10.65
C LEU A 180 -5.08 15.48 -11.25
N LEU A 181 -4.50 15.79 -12.41
CA LEU A 181 -4.59 17.09 -13.08
C LEU A 181 -6.04 17.53 -13.43
N PRO A 182 -6.95 16.65 -13.85
CA PRO A 182 -8.36 17.00 -14.01
C PRO A 182 -9.03 17.40 -12.69
N PHE A 183 -8.53 16.89 -11.56
CA PHE A 183 -9.07 17.16 -10.23
C PHE A 183 -8.46 18.40 -9.58
N THR A 184 -7.37 18.97 -10.09
CA THR A 184 -6.79 20.23 -9.56
C THR A 184 -7.56 21.48 -9.99
N PHE A 185 -8.35 21.40 -11.07
CA PHE A 185 -9.11 22.52 -11.63
C PHE A 185 -10.60 22.41 -11.28
N VAL A 186 -10.93 22.51 -9.99
CA VAL A 186 -12.32 22.56 -9.53
C VAL A 186 -12.75 24.03 -9.39
N ASN A 187 -13.90 24.40 -9.96
CA ASN A 187 -14.48 25.72 -9.72
C ASN A 187 -14.84 25.85 -8.23
N LEU A 188 -14.44 26.95 -7.59
CA LEU A 188 -14.92 27.35 -6.26
C LEU A 188 -16.43 27.60 -6.37
N VAL A 189 -17.26 26.57 -6.20
CA VAL A 189 -18.72 26.72 -6.22
C VAL A 189 -19.26 27.20 -4.86
N TRP A 190 -18.41 27.29 -3.81
CA TRP A 190 -18.88 27.60 -2.44
C TRP A 190 -18.01 28.61 -1.67
N ALA A 191 -17.51 29.67 -2.34
CA ALA A 191 -16.85 30.79 -1.65
C ALA A 191 -17.69 32.08 -1.60
N LEU A 192 -19.01 31.96 -1.58
CA LEU A 192 -19.94 33.03 -1.21
C LEU A 192 -20.96 32.50 -0.20
#